data_AF-A0A7C7HW55-F1
#
_entry.id   AF-A0A7C7HW55-F1
#
_cell.length_a   1.000
_cell.length_b   1.000
_cell.length_c   1.000
_cell.angle_alpha   90.00
_cell.angle_beta   90.00
_cell.angle_gamma   90.00
#
_symmetry.space_group_name_H-M   'P 1'
#
loop_
_entity.id
_entity.type
_entity.pdbx_description
1 polymer ?
#
loop_
_entity_poly.entity_id
_entity_poly.type
_entity_poly.pdbx_seq_one_letter_code
_entity_poly.pdbx_strand_id
1 'polypeptide(L)' 'MKKLVLAGIFIMPLFGKMPEIGKPAPEFSLHDQNGNVHSLADYKDKKLVVYFFPKANTPG' A
#
# COMPACT_ATOMS: atom_id res chain seq x y z
N MET A 1 3.83 -21.93 -42.23
CA MET A 1 2.77 -21.48 -41.29
C MET A 1 3.40 -21.24 -39.94
N LYS A 2 3.71 -19.98 -39.59
CA LYS A 2 4.37 -19.64 -38.32
C LYS A 2 3.32 -19.67 -37.21
N LYS A 3 3.39 -20.64 -36.30
CA LYS A 3 2.54 -20.68 -35.10
C LYS A 3 3.00 -19.55 -34.19
N LEU A 4 2.17 -18.51 -34.09
CA LEU A 4 2.32 -17.41 -33.16
C LEU A 4 2.09 -17.96 -31.75
N VAL A 5 3.16 -18.14 -30.98
CA VAL A 5 3.05 -18.42 -29.55
C VAL A 5 2.68 -17.11 -28.88
N LEU A 6 1.40 -16.91 -28.60
CA LEU A 6 0.92 -15.88 -27.70
C LEU A 6 1.25 -16.35 -26.26
N ALA A 7 2.51 -16.20 -25.85
CA ALA A 7 2.88 -16.40 -24.45
C ALA A 7 2.31 -15.21 -23.67
N GLY A 8 1.42 -15.53 -22.74
CA GLY A 8 0.50 -14.59 -22.09
C GLY A 8 1.17 -13.36 -21.50
N ILE A 9 0.44 -12.25 -21.60
CA ILE A 9 0.69 -11.02 -20.86
C ILE A 9 0.72 -11.41 -19.37
N PHE A 10 1.91 -11.47 -18.79
CA PHE A 10 2.08 -11.58 -17.35
C PHE A 10 1.63 -10.23 -16.77
N ILE A 11 0.38 -10.17 -16.29
CA ILE A 11 -0.18 -9.00 -15.60
C ILE A 11 0.54 -8.92 -14.25
N MET A 12 1.73 -8.32 -14.24
CA MET A 12 2.35 -7.87 -12.99
C MET A 12 1.44 -6.76 -12.46
N PRO A 13 0.79 -6.91 -11.29
CA PRO A 13 -0.10 -5.89 -10.80
C PRO A 13 0.72 -4.62 -10.56
N LEU A 14 0.29 -3.49 -11.16
CA LEU A 14 0.88 -2.16 -10.95
C LEU A 14 0.72 -1.66 -9.51
N PHE A 15 0.04 -2.43 -8.66
CA PHE A 15 -0.24 -2.11 -7.27
C PHE A 15 0.34 -3.20 -6.37
N GLY A 16 0.84 -2.78 -5.21
CA GLY A 16 1.35 -3.69 -4.18
C GLY A 16 0.28 -4.70 -3.73
N LYS A 17 0.74 -5.82 -3.18
CA LYS A 17 -0.13 -6.86 -2.60
C LYS A 17 -0.97 -6.26 -1.47
N MET A 18 -2.27 -6.57 -1.44
CA MET A 18 -3.13 -6.16 -0.31
C MET A 18 -2.67 -6.83 1.00
N PRO A 19 -2.72 -6.11 2.14
CA PRO A 19 -2.42 -6.70 3.45
C PRO A 19 -3.37 -7.86 3.76
N GLU A 20 -2.81 -8.95 4.31
CA GLU A 20 -3.57 -10.12 4.74
C GLU A 20 -3.79 -10.11 6.26
N ILE A 21 -4.98 -10.53 6.70
CA ILE A 21 -5.31 -10.64 8.13
C ILE A 21 -4.35 -11.64 8.80
N GLY A 22 -3.81 -11.25 9.95
CA GLY A 22 -2.91 -12.08 10.76
C GLY A 22 -1.46 -12.14 10.25
N LYS A 23 -1.14 -11.48 9.12
CA LYS A 23 0.24 -11.26 8.68
C LYS A 23 0.78 -9.94 9.24
N PRO A 24 2.10 -9.80 9.41
CA PRO A 24 2.71 -8.50 9.69
C PRO A 24 2.25 -7.46 8.68
N ALA A 25 1.98 -6.24 9.15
CA ALA A 25 1.65 -5.12 8.28
C ALA A 25 2.86 -4.78 7.39
N PRO A 26 2.65 -4.31 6.14
CA PRO A 26 3.73 -3.79 5.32
C PRO A 26 4.40 -2.59 5.99
N GLU A 27 5.72 -2.50 5.86
CA GLU A 27 6.46 -1.32 6.30
C GLU A 27 6.00 -0.08 5.53
N PHE A 28 5.90 1.04 6.23
CA PHE A 28 5.64 2.35 5.63
C PHE A 28 6.59 3.39 6.21
N SER A 29 6.81 4.46 5.45
CA SER A 29 7.49 5.68 5.88
C SER A 29 6.86 6.83 5.09
N LEU A 30 6.03 7.63 5.75
CA LEU A 30 5.20 8.64 5.12
C LEU A 30 5.29 9.96 5.89
N HIS A 31 5.22 11.07 5.17
CA HIS A 31 5.11 12.39 5.77
C HIS A 31 3.68 12.63 6.28
N ASP A 32 3.55 13.19 7.49
CA ASP A 32 2.30 13.77 7.96
C ASP A 32 2.06 15.17 7.36
N GLN A 33 0.96 15.81 7.77
CA GLN A 33 0.58 17.15 7.32
C GLN A 33 1.57 18.26 7.69
N ASN A 34 2.46 18.02 8.66
CA ASN A 34 3.49 18.94 9.10
C ASN A 34 4.86 18.59 8.51
N GLY A 35 4.94 17.55 7.68
CA GLY A 35 6.19 17.06 7.09
C GLY A 35 6.99 16.12 7.99
N ASN A 36 6.51 15.77 9.19
CA ASN A 36 7.20 14.78 10.03
C ASN A 36 7.06 13.41 9.39
N VAL A 37 8.15 12.64 9.37
CA VAL A 37 8.13 11.26 8.87
C VAL A 37 7.61 10.34 9.97
N HIS A 38 6.62 9.52 9.62
CA HIS A 38 6.11 8.45 10.46
C HIS A 38 6.35 7.12 9.77
N SER A 39 6.90 6.17 10.51
CA SER A 39 7.13 4.80 10.08
C SER A 39 6.34 3.80 10.93
N LEU A 40 6.16 2.57 10.44
CA LEU A 40 5.49 1.53 11.22
C LEU A 40 6.21 1.26 12.56
N ALA A 41 7.53 1.32 12.56
CA ALA A 41 8.37 1.07 13.73
C ALA A 41 8.12 2.07 14.88
N ASP A 42 7.72 3.30 14.57
CA ASP A 42 7.42 4.34 15.58
C ASP A 42 6.20 3.99 16.45
N TYR A 43 5.36 3.07 15.97
CA TYR A 43 4.14 2.63 16.64
C TYR A 43 4.26 1.26 17.32
N LYS A 44 5.49 0.77 17.53
CA LYS A 44 5.71 -0.52 18.20
C LYS A 44 4.98 -0.57 19.54
N ASP A 45 4.39 -1.73 19.82
CA ASP A 45 3.63 -2.04 21.04
C ASP A 45 2.36 -1.17 21.24
N LYS A 46 1.90 -0.46 20.20
CA LYS A 46 0.64 0.28 20.17
C LYS A 46 -0.33 -0.34 19.17
N LYS A 47 -1.63 -0.21 19.43
CA LYS A 47 -2.65 -0.47 18.41
C LYS A 47 -2.68 0.73 17.44
N LEU A 48 -2.49 0.46 16.15
CA LEU A 48 -2.50 1.46 15.09
C LEU A 48 -3.66 1.17 14.13
N VAL A 49 -4.38 2.22 13.74
CA VAL A 49 -5.39 2.18 12.66
C VAL A 49 -4.91 3.12 11.56
N VAL A 50 -4.73 2.60 10.35
CA VAL A 50 -4.37 3.39 9.16
C VAL A 50 -5.61 3.52 8.28
N TYR A 51 -6.01 4.75 7.99
CA TYR A 51 -7.21 5.05 7.20
C TYR A 51 -6.82 5.79 5.93
N PHE A 52 -7.32 5.33 4.78
CA PHE A 52 -7.05 5.92 3.47
C PHE A 52 -8.28 6.65 2.96
N PHE A 53 -8.13 7.92 2.58
CA PHE A 53 -9.14 8.69 1.86
C PHE A 53 -8.54 9.20 0.54
N PRO A 54 -9.32 9.32 -0.55
CA PRO A 54 -8.82 9.89 -1.81
C PRO A 54 -8.39 11.36 -1.66
N LYS A 55 -9.08 12.10 -0.78
CA LYS A 55 -8.80 13.51 -0.47
C LYS A 55 -9.20 13.82 0.98
N ALA A 56 -8.28 14.42 1.73
CA ALA A 56 -8.55 14.92 3.08
C ALA A 56 -9.24 16.29 3.00
N ASN A 57 -9.88 16.69 4.11
CA ASN A 57 -10.36 18.06 4.32
C ASN A 57 -11.35 18.56 3.26
N THR A 58 -12.23 17.70 2.77
CA THR A 58 -13.32 18.09 1.87
C THR A 58 -14.57 18.49 2.65
N PRO A 59 -15.30 19.55 2.24
CA PRO A 59 -16.54 19.97 2.91
C PRO A 59 -17.69 18.95 2.89
N GLY A 60 -17.64 17.99 1.96
CA GLY A 60 -18.80 17.15 1.59
C GLY A 60 -19.55 17.77 0.43
#